data_AF-A0A7T0RFG7-F1
#
_entry.id   AF-A0A7T0RFG7-F1
#
_cell.length_a   1.000
_cell.length_b   1.000
_cell.length_c   1.000
_cell.angle_alpha   90.00
_cell.angle_beta   90.00
_cell.angle_gamma   90.00
#
_symmetry.space_group_name_H-M   'P 1'
#
loop_
_entity.id
_entity.type
_entity.pdbx_description
1 polymer ?
#
loop_
_entity_poly.entity_id
_entity_poly.type
_entity_poly.pdbx_seq_one_letter_code
_entity_poly.pdbx_strand_id
1 'polypeptide(L)'
;MFKTTPQNALPPMRADGRESRAGGEQYCLSPLPLPTDSEYAVDLAHIDVRHDDVTMDIRQGASPDSMMTAGHMLSVGVVAMMAFFLVVWVGIGGFPPDPQLAAAWGGLYFVVLFTFVAGIVAVNSVLQRMPPIRLHRQRREVAFVVDPPGRFWLPVPHNLWLISTVGLALSASGFMGLIEIGEWLRGARESFPVGFLLMHVGGFAFFFVYPPLYDLICRLCKRERRTVLVPWEDVVAVCGFNPSLGPGAITGFGWNFALLPPDPERPGYTLPGAGIIVSVGGLPGALSQWEYIRRFMEEGVDATTTAAREWGVEWYDAYVAREKAECERTNDSARWRRFRRKRLWEHARFAHWYTEYRMKHILPKAVPRDWLAEWSKPLPKSQWAKPSQAVTELSEHLRAAYQRGEKFVEMGDIEKRFGVDVPKAPHASYPTLPFR
;
A
#
# COMPACT_ATOMS: atom_id res chain seq x y z
N MET A 1 4.34 -19.39 19.53
CA MET A 1 5.66 -19.59 18.90
C MET A 1 5.56 -20.87 18.08
N PHE A 2 5.19 -20.78 16.80
CA PHE A 2 5.13 -21.97 15.94
C PHE A 2 6.56 -22.41 15.66
N LYS A 3 6.95 -23.58 16.18
CA LYS A 3 8.19 -24.25 15.78
C LYS A 3 7.99 -24.71 14.34
N THR A 4 8.39 -23.90 13.37
CA THR A 4 8.54 -24.36 11.98
C THR A 4 9.74 -25.30 11.96
N THR A 5 9.47 -26.61 11.89
CA THR A 5 10.48 -27.64 11.70
C THR A 5 11.25 -27.33 10.41
N PRO A 6 12.59 -27.17 10.42
CA PRO A 6 13.36 -26.76 9.23
C PRO A 6 13.49 -27.85 8.15
N GLN A 7 12.94 -29.06 8.37
CA GLN A 7 13.30 -30.24 7.58
C GLN A 7 12.56 -30.39 6.25
N ASN A 8 11.49 -29.61 6.01
CA ASN A 8 10.86 -29.54 4.69
C ASN A 8 11.06 -28.14 4.13
N ALA A 9 12.22 -27.90 3.53
CA ALA A 9 12.37 -26.74 2.65
C ALA A 9 11.23 -26.77 1.63
N LEU A 10 10.53 -25.64 1.46
CA LEU A 10 9.46 -25.57 0.49
C LEU A 10 10.04 -25.82 -0.91
N PRO A 11 9.33 -26.51 -1.81
CA PRO A 11 9.78 -26.63 -3.18
C PRO A 11 10.00 -25.21 -3.75
N PRO A 12 11.03 -25.00 -4.58
CA PRO A 12 11.23 -23.73 -5.25
C PRO A 12 9.96 -23.41 -6.07
N MET A 13 9.50 -22.17 -5.97
CA MET A 13 8.37 -21.67 -6.76
C MET A 13 8.72 -21.76 -8.25
N ARG A 14 7.85 -22.38 -9.06
CA ARG A 14 8.03 -22.59 -10.51
C ARG A 14 6.96 -21.86 -11.30
N ALA A 15 7.28 -21.39 -12.51
CA ALA A 15 6.30 -20.74 -13.37
C ALA A 15 5.17 -21.73 -13.73
N ASP A 16 3.92 -21.26 -13.60
CA ASP A 16 2.65 -22.00 -13.64
C ASP A 16 2.49 -23.13 -12.60
N GLY A 17 3.27 -23.07 -11.51
CA GLY A 17 3.04 -23.91 -10.33
C GLY A 17 1.77 -23.50 -9.60
N ARG A 18 0.79 -24.42 -9.49
CA ARG A 18 -0.40 -24.27 -8.64
C ARG A 18 -0.17 -24.92 -7.29
N GLU A 19 -0.30 -24.15 -6.23
CA GLU A 19 -0.32 -24.67 -4.86
C GLU A 19 -1.65 -24.32 -4.18
N SER A 20 -2.32 -25.32 -3.62
CA SER A 20 -3.45 -25.11 -2.70
C SER A 20 -2.93 -25.11 -1.28
N ARG A 21 -3.09 -24.00 -0.55
CA ARG A 21 -2.66 -23.87 0.85
C ARG A 21 -3.75 -23.26 1.70
N ALA A 22 -4.06 -23.91 2.84
CA ALA A 22 -4.95 -23.38 3.88
C ALA A 22 -6.33 -22.87 3.38
N GLY A 23 -6.90 -23.51 2.35
CA GLY A 23 -8.17 -23.11 1.74
C GLY A 23 -8.08 -21.98 0.70
N GLY A 24 -6.86 -21.51 0.39
CA GLY A 24 -6.55 -20.58 -0.70
C GLY A 24 -5.86 -21.26 -1.88
N GLU A 25 -5.83 -20.58 -3.02
CA GLU A 25 -5.15 -21.03 -4.25
C GLU A 25 -4.04 -20.04 -4.61
N GLN A 26 -2.84 -20.54 -4.89
CA GLN A 26 -1.71 -19.74 -5.31
C GLN A 26 -1.24 -20.20 -6.68
N TYR A 27 -1.14 -19.24 -7.61
CA TYR A 27 -0.62 -19.40 -8.96
C TYR A 27 0.72 -18.68 -9.04
N CYS A 28 1.77 -19.40 -9.37
CA CYS A 28 3.09 -18.84 -9.54
C CYS A 28 3.28 -18.40 -10.99
N LEU A 29 3.42 -17.10 -11.25
CA LEU A 29 3.58 -16.53 -12.59
C LEU A 29 5.06 -16.43 -13.00
N SER A 30 5.98 -16.39 -12.02
CA SER A 30 7.42 -16.22 -12.21
C SER A 30 8.18 -16.98 -11.10
N PRO A 31 9.32 -17.61 -11.42
CA PRO A 31 10.56 -16.84 -11.49
C PRO A 31 10.99 -16.45 -12.91
N LEU A 32 10.59 -17.20 -13.94
CA LEU A 32 10.84 -16.79 -15.32
C LEU A 32 9.76 -15.82 -15.82
N PRO A 33 10.15 -14.72 -16.50
CA PRO A 33 9.23 -13.72 -17.04
C PRO A 33 8.53 -14.21 -18.31
N LEU A 34 7.71 -15.25 -18.18
CA LEU A 34 7.02 -15.88 -19.30
C LEU A 34 5.78 -15.08 -19.70
N PRO A 35 5.47 -14.98 -21.01
CA PRO A 35 4.24 -14.38 -21.48
C PRO A 35 3.04 -15.24 -21.06
N THR A 36 1.95 -14.62 -20.67
CA THR A 36 0.70 -15.27 -20.24
C THR A 36 -0.46 -15.08 -21.22
N ASP A 37 -0.21 -14.37 -22.33
CA ASP A 37 -1.18 -14.01 -23.39
C ASP A 37 -2.44 -13.29 -22.90
N SER A 38 -2.33 -12.53 -21.81
CA SER A 38 -3.40 -11.62 -21.44
C SER A 38 -3.52 -10.51 -22.50
N GLU A 39 -4.69 -10.42 -23.12
CA GLU A 39 -5.04 -9.37 -24.09
C GLU A 39 -4.91 -7.96 -23.47
N TYR A 40 -5.04 -7.86 -22.13
CA TYR A 40 -5.07 -6.61 -21.39
C TYR A 40 -3.79 -6.44 -20.54
N ALA A 41 -2.78 -5.77 -21.07
CA ALA A 41 -1.63 -5.31 -20.27
C ALA A 41 -1.97 -3.96 -19.61
N VAL A 42 -2.61 -4.03 -18.44
CA VAL A 42 -3.14 -2.86 -17.72
C VAL A 42 -2.67 -2.85 -16.27
N ASP A 43 -2.28 -1.67 -15.79
CA ASP A 43 -2.04 -1.42 -14.38
C ASP A 43 -3.37 -1.30 -13.63
N LEU A 44 -3.86 -2.42 -13.12
CA LEU A 44 -5.13 -2.49 -12.38
C LEU A 44 -4.99 -2.05 -10.93
N ALA A 45 -3.80 -2.21 -10.36
CA ALA A 45 -3.53 -1.85 -8.98
C ALA A 45 -3.11 -0.38 -8.81
N HIS A 46 -2.95 0.37 -9.91
CA HIS A 46 -2.49 1.76 -9.92
C HIS A 46 -1.18 1.94 -9.14
N ILE A 47 -0.23 1.04 -9.38
CA ILE A 47 1.05 0.97 -8.67
C ILE A 47 2.23 1.51 -9.47
N ASP A 48 2.02 1.88 -10.74
CA ASP A 48 3.09 2.38 -11.58
C ASP A 48 3.47 3.84 -11.27
N VAL A 49 4.76 4.12 -11.30
CA VAL A 49 5.33 5.47 -11.27
C VAL A 49 6.48 5.49 -12.26
N ARG A 50 6.19 5.94 -13.48
CA ARG A 50 7.18 6.04 -14.57
C ARG A 50 8.05 7.27 -14.40
N HIS A 51 9.36 7.09 -14.55
CA HIS A 51 10.33 8.18 -14.57
C HIS A 51 10.78 8.50 -16.00
N ASP A 52 11.09 7.45 -16.76
CA ASP A 52 11.58 7.54 -18.14
C ASP A 52 11.30 6.23 -18.90
N ASP A 53 11.85 6.12 -20.12
CA ASP A 53 11.69 4.94 -20.96
C ASP A 53 12.46 3.70 -20.46
N VAL A 54 13.24 3.81 -19.38
CA VAL A 54 14.17 2.78 -18.90
C VAL A 54 13.77 2.25 -17.52
N THR A 55 13.26 3.13 -16.67
CA THR A 55 13.01 2.87 -15.26
C THR A 55 11.58 3.20 -14.86
N MET A 56 11.02 2.30 -14.05
CA MET A 56 9.68 2.42 -13.49
C MET A 56 9.72 2.00 -12.03
N ASP A 57 9.15 2.82 -11.17
CA ASP A 57 8.92 2.46 -9.78
C ASP A 57 7.55 1.78 -9.67
N ILE A 58 7.50 0.63 -9.01
CA ILE A 58 6.29 0.00 -8.54
C ILE A 58 6.13 0.35 -7.07
N ARG A 59 5.03 1.01 -6.71
CA ARG A 59 4.72 1.31 -5.32
C ARG A 59 3.24 1.44 -5.10
N GLN A 60 2.77 1.02 -3.94
CA GLN A 60 1.40 1.29 -3.53
C GLN A 60 1.21 2.81 -3.40
N GLY A 61 0.35 3.36 -4.25
CA GLY A 61 -0.02 4.78 -4.24
C GLY A 61 -0.87 5.13 -3.02
N ALA A 62 -0.93 6.43 -2.71
CA ALA A 62 -1.97 6.93 -1.82
C ALA A 62 -3.31 6.85 -2.57
N SER A 63 -4.30 6.15 -2.01
CA SER A 63 -5.65 6.13 -2.59
C SER A 63 -6.52 7.24 -1.99
N PRO A 64 -7.32 7.94 -2.81
CA PRO A 64 -8.30 8.90 -2.31
C PRO A 64 -9.37 8.22 -1.46
N ASP A 65 -9.68 6.94 -1.74
CA ASP A 65 -10.68 6.14 -1.01
C ASP A 65 -10.41 6.06 0.49
N SER A 66 -9.15 5.90 0.91
CA SER A 66 -8.78 5.87 2.33
C SER A 66 -9.15 7.19 3.02
N MET A 67 -8.88 8.31 2.34
CA MET A 67 -9.15 9.66 2.85
C MET A 67 -10.63 10.01 2.77
N MET A 68 -11.33 9.55 1.74
CA MET A 68 -12.78 9.67 1.61
C MET A 68 -13.52 8.88 2.69
N THR A 69 -13.03 7.68 3.01
CA THR A 69 -13.54 6.87 4.14
C THR A 69 -13.34 7.60 5.45
N ALA A 70 -12.16 8.18 5.69
CA ALA A 70 -11.91 9.02 6.86
C ALA A 70 -12.85 10.24 6.89
N GLY A 71 -13.04 10.94 5.77
CA GLY A 71 -13.97 12.07 5.66
C GLY A 71 -15.43 11.68 5.92
N HIS A 72 -15.85 10.49 5.47
CA HIS A 72 -17.16 9.94 5.76
C HIS A 72 -17.33 9.61 7.26
N MET A 73 -16.34 8.94 7.87
CA MET A 73 -16.32 8.67 9.31
C MET A 73 -16.38 9.96 10.13
N LEU A 74 -15.67 11.00 9.71
CA LEU A 74 -15.74 12.33 10.33
C LEU A 74 -17.16 12.89 10.26
N SER A 75 -17.78 12.93 9.08
CA SER A 75 -19.14 13.42 8.89
C SER A 75 -20.15 12.68 9.75
N VAL A 76 -20.12 11.33 9.73
CA VAL A 76 -21.01 10.49 10.54
C VAL A 76 -20.78 10.74 12.03
N GLY A 77 -19.52 10.76 12.48
CA GLY A 77 -19.19 10.97 13.89
C GLY A 77 -19.63 12.35 14.38
N VAL A 78 -19.41 13.41 13.58
CA VAL A 78 -19.85 14.78 13.89
C VAL A 78 -21.37 14.85 14.00
N VAL A 79 -22.10 14.30 13.01
CA VAL A 79 -23.57 14.32 13.04
C VAL A 79 -24.12 13.51 14.21
N ALA A 80 -23.56 12.32 14.48
CA ALA A 80 -23.96 11.51 15.62
C ALA A 80 -23.73 12.24 16.94
N MET A 81 -22.60 12.92 17.10
CA MET A 81 -22.28 13.71 18.28
C MET A 81 -23.23 14.91 18.44
N MET A 82 -23.54 15.62 17.34
CA MET A 82 -24.48 16.74 17.35
C MET A 82 -25.92 16.29 17.65
N ALA A 83 -26.34 15.14 17.12
CA ALA A 83 -27.66 14.57 17.40
C ALA A 83 -27.78 14.11 18.85
N PHE A 84 -26.75 13.42 19.37
CA PHE A 84 -26.66 13.06 20.78
C PHE A 84 -26.75 14.30 21.67
N PHE A 85 -26.01 15.35 21.33
CA PHE A 85 -26.08 16.64 22.01
C PHE A 85 -27.49 17.22 22.01
N LEU A 86 -28.17 17.26 20.85
CA LEU A 86 -29.53 17.78 20.76
C LEU A 86 -30.52 17.02 21.66
N VAL A 87 -30.41 15.69 21.70
CA VAL A 87 -31.26 14.84 22.56
C VAL A 87 -31.04 15.15 24.03
N VAL A 88 -29.78 15.21 24.46
CA VAL A 88 -29.41 15.54 25.84
C VAL A 88 -29.89 16.95 26.22
N TRP A 89 -29.67 17.92 25.32
CA TRP A 89 -30.11 19.30 25.50
C TRP A 89 -31.63 19.43 25.72
N VAL A 90 -32.43 18.76 24.88
CA VAL A 90 -33.88 18.73 25.01
C VAL A 90 -34.31 18.01 26.29
N GLY A 91 -33.66 16.90 26.62
CA GLY A 91 -33.99 16.09 27.80
C GLY A 91 -33.80 16.79 29.14
N ILE A 92 -32.90 17.78 29.22
CA ILE A 92 -32.58 18.51 30.46
C ILE A 92 -33.34 19.85 30.55
N GLY A 93 -34.25 20.12 29.62
CA GLY A 93 -35.12 21.31 29.66
C GLY A 93 -34.53 22.54 28.96
N GLY A 94 -33.48 22.37 28.15
CA GLY A 94 -32.83 23.47 27.44
C GLY A 94 -32.16 24.49 28.37
N PHE A 95 -31.78 25.63 27.80
CA PHE A 95 -30.93 26.67 28.37
C PHE A 95 -31.24 26.99 29.86
N PRO A 96 -30.22 27.17 30.74
CA PRO A 96 -28.81 27.45 30.45
C PRO A 96 -27.93 26.21 30.26
N PRO A 97 -26.79 26.34 29.54
CA PRO A 97 -25.90 25.22 29.27
C PRO A 97 -25.16 24.76 30.54
N ASP A 98 -25.64 23.65 31.09
CA ASP A 98 -24.99 22.83 32.13
C ASP A 98 -23.58 22.35 31.66
N PRO A 99 -22.62 22.02 32.55
CA PRO A 99 -21.38 21.27 32.27
C PRO A 99 -21.45 20.18 31.19
N GLN A 100 -22.62 19.58 30.95
CA GLN A 100 -22.87 18.65 29.84
C GLN A 100 -22.61 19.25 28.43
N LEU A 101 -22.70 20.58 28.27
CA LEU A 101 -22.28 21.26 27.04
C LEU A 101 -20.76 21.14 26.81
N ALA A 102 -19.94 21.19 27.87
CA ALA A 102 -18.48 21.02 27.74
C ALA A 102 -18.12 19.59 27.33
N ALA A 103 -18.85 18.59 27.83
CA ALA A 103 -18.69 17.19 27.42
C ALA A 103 -19.04 16.97 25.94
N ALA A 104 -20.06 17.67 25.41
CA ALA A 104 -20.41 17.61 23.99
C ALA A 104 -19.31 18.19 23.08
N TRP A 105 -18.73 19.33 23.45
CA TRP A 105 -17.60 19.92 22.73
C TRP A 105 -16.34 19.08 22.82
N GLY A 106 -16.07 18.49 24.00
CA GLY A 106 -15.02 17.49 24.17
C GLY A 106 -15.24 16.31 23.22
N GLY A 107 -16.46 15.78 23.15
CA GLY A 107 -16.81 14.62 22.31
C GLY A 107 -16.61 14.89 20.83
N LEU A 108 -17.02 16.08 20.36
CA LEU A 108 -16.78 16.52 18.99
C LEU A 108 -15.27 16.59 18.70
N TYR A 109 -14.50 17.17 19.61
CA TYR A 109 -13.04 17.24 19.48
C TYR A 109 -12.40 15.85 19.41
N PHE A 110 -12.85 14.91 20.25
CA PHE A 110 -12.41 13.52 20.21
C PHE A 110 -12.60 12.90 18.82
N VAL A 111 -13.81 13.02 18.25
CA VAL A 111 -14.13 12.47 16.92
C VAL A 111 -13.20 13.07 15.86
N VAL A 112 -13.07 14.40 15.84
CA VAL A 112 -12.20 15.10 14.89
C VAL A 112 -10.75 14.62 15.00
N LEU A 113 -10.22 14.58 16.23
CA LEU A 113 -8.82 14.24 16.45
C LEU A 113 -8.54 12.76 16.18
N PHE A 114 -9.44 11.86 16.58
CA PHE A 114 -9.34 10.44 16.28
C PHE A 114 -9.28 10.20 14.77
N THR A 115 -10.20 10.81 14.02
CA THR A 115 -10.23 10.68 12.56
C THR A 115 -9.01 11.34 11.90
N PHE A 116 -8.53 12.46 12.43
CA PHE A 116 -7.29 13.09 11.95
C PHE A 116 -6.07 12.18 12.17
N VAL A 117 -5.91 11.60 13.36
CA VAL A 117 -4.78 10.71 13.65
C VAL A 117 -4.84 9.46 12.77
N ALA A 118 -6.00 8.80 12.69
CA ALA A 118 -6.17 7.59 11.90
C ALA A 118 -6.06 7.84 10.39
N GLY A 119 -6.72 8.88 9.87
CA GLY A 119 -6.80 9.17 8.44
C GLY A 119 -5.57 9.87 7.87
N ILE A 120 -4.89 10.71 8.67
CA ILE A 120 -3.76 11.52 8.22
C ILE A 120 -2.44 11.05 8.83
N VAL A 121 -2.29 11.10 10.16
CA VAL A 121 -0.99 10.86 10.81
C VAL A 121 -0.50 9.43 10.60
N ALA A 122 -1.38 8.45 10.81
CA ALA A 122 -1.06 7.04 10.65
C ALA A 122 -0.67 6.69 9.22
N VAL A 123 -1.53 7.07 8.26
CA VAL A 123 -1.34 6.78 6.83
C VAL A 123 -0.09 7.48 6.29
N ASN A 124 0.14 8.75 6.64
CA ASN A 124 1.38 9.43 6.24
C ASN A 124 2.62 8.74 6.81
N SER A 125 2.55 8.25 8.05
CA SER A 125 3.66 7.55 8.69
C SER A 125 4.03 6.23 8.01
N VAL A 126 3.02 5.53 7.47
CA VAL A 126 3.19 4.35 6.62
C VAL A 126 3.79 4.74 5.27
N LEU A 127 3.15 5.67 4.55
CA LEU A 127 3.54 6.04 3.17
C LEU A 127 4.97 6.60 3.08
N GLN A 128 5.41 7.38 4.07
CA GLN A 128 6.77 7.92 4.12
C GLN A 128 7.85 6.87 4.47
N ARG A 129 7.46 5.62 4.74
CA ARG A 129 8.38 4.53 5.09
C ARG A 129 8.31 3.33 4.16
N MET A 130 7.36 3.32 3.23
CA MET A 130 7.21 2.30 2.20
C MET A 130 8.08 2.63 0.98
N PRO A 131 9.26 2.01 0.84
CA PRO A 131 10.11 2.22 -0.33
C PRO A 131 9.43 1.64 -1.59
N PRO A 132 9.63 2.26 -2.76
CA PRO A 132 9.23 1.67 -4.03
C PRO A 132 10.15 0.50 -4.40
N ILE A 133 9.68 -0.32 -5.33
CA ILE A 133 10.47 -1.32 -6.05
C ILE A 133 10.85 -0.69 -7.38
N ARG A 134 12.14 -0.57 -7.71
CA ARG A 134 12.55 0.04 -8.97
C ARG A 134 12.90 -1.03 -10.01
N LEU A 135 12.24 -0.97 -11.15
CA LEU A 135 12.55 -1.77 -12.32
C LEU A 135 13.55 -1.07 -13.22
N HIS A 136 14.47 -1.82 -13.82
CA HIS A 136 15.37 -1.32 -14.85
C HIS A 136 15.41 -2.27 -16.03
N ARG A 137 14.75 -1.90 -17.13
CA ARG A 137 14.55 -2.81 -18.27
C ARG A 137 15.84 -3.20 -18.97
N GLN A 138 16.74 -2.25 -19.23
CA GLN A 138 17.95 -2.49 -20.02
C GLN A 138 18.98 -3.36 -19.29
N ARG A 139 19.00 -3.30 -17.95
CA ARG A 139 19.79 -4.18 -17.08
C ARG A 139 19.12 -5.54 -16.88
N ARG A 140 17.81 -5.64 -17.14
CA ARG A 140 16.96 -6.76 -16.71
C ARG A 140 17.17 -7.05 -15.21
N GLU A 141 17.07 -6.01 -14.39
CA GLU A 141 17.24 -6.07 -12.93
C GLU A 141 16.13 -5.31 -12.22
N VAL A 142 15.82 -5.75 -11.00
CA VAL A 142 14.83 -5.15 -10.10
C VAL A 142 15.47 -4.86 -8.75
N ALA A 143 15.36 -3.61 -8.30
CA ALA A 143 15.86 -3.16 -7.03
C ALA A 143 14.77 -3.24 -5.96
N PHE A 144 14.99 -4.09 -4.97
CA PHE A 144 14.14 -4.22 -3.78
C PHE A 144 14.82 -3.60 -2.58
N VAL A 145 14.06 -2.95 -1.70
CA VAL A 145 14.56 -2.52 -0.40
C VAL A 145 14.20 -3.58 0.62
N VAL A 146 15.22 -4.13 1.28
CA VAL A 146 15.11 -5.25 2.22
C VAL A 146 15.37 -4.75 3.62
N ASP A 147 14.54 -5.19 4.55
CA ASP A 147 14.68 -4.90 5.97
C ASP A 147 15.78 -5.75 6.62
N PRO A 148 16.45 -5.24 7.66
CA PRO A 148 17.43 -6.02 8.41
C PRO A 148 16.77 -7.25 9.05
N PRO A 149 17.47 -8.40 9.09
CA PRO A 149 16.89 -9.65 9.58
C PRO A 149 16.48 -9.58 11.06
N GLY A 150 15.44 -10.34 11.39
CA GLY A 150 14.92 -10.48 12.75
C GLY A 150 14.03 -9.31 13.20
N ARG A 151 13.18 -9.56 14.21
CA ARG A 151 12.28 -8.54 14.76
C ARG A 151 13.05 -7.61 15.70
N PHE A 152 12.87 -6.30 15.53
CA PHE A 152 13.38 -5.33 16.49
C PHE A 152 12.43 -5.21 17.70
N TRP A 153 12.99 -5.05 18.90
CA TRP A 153 12.22 -4.95 20.14
C TRP A 153 11.34 -3.69 20.22
N LEU A 154 11.76 -2.59 19.58
CA LEU A 154 10.97 -1.37 19.50
C LEU A 154 9.97 -1.47 18.35
N PRO A 155 8.70 -1.08 18.56
CA PRO A 155 7.70 -1.07 17.51
C PRO A 155 8.07 -0.05 16.43
N VAL A 156 7.95 -0.43 15.16
CA VAL A 156 8.11 0.51 14.04
C VAL A 156 7.14 1.70 14.19
N PRO A 157 7.51 2.93 13.78
CA PRO A 157 6.65 4.11 13.93
C PRO A 157 5.28 3.98 13.26
N HIS A 158 5.20 3.18 12.20
CA HIS A 158 3.96 2.88 11.49
C HIS A 158 3.25 1.62 11.99
N ASN A 159 3.60 1.11 13.18
CA ASN A 159 2.92 -0.03 13.77
C ASN A 159 1.49 0.38 14.18
N LEU A 160 0.49 -0.36 13.70
CA LEU A 160 -0.92 -0.01 13.91
C LEU A 160 -1.31 0.04 15.39
N TRP A 161 -0.77 -0.85 16.23
CA TRP A 161 -1.04 -0.84 17.67
C TRP A 161 -0.42 0.38 18.35
N LEU A 162 0.83 0.72 17.99
CA LEU A 162 1.51 1.89 18.54
C LEU A 162 0.74 3.17 18.20
N ILE A 163 0.41 3.36 16.93
CA ILE A 163 -0.31 4.55 16.47
C ILE A 163 -1.72 4.60 17.08
N SER A 164 -2.45 3.49 17.10
CA SER A 164 -3.79 3.44 17.69
C SER A 164 -3.77 3.75 19.18
N THR A 165 -2.81 3.20 19.93
CA THR A 165 -2.70 3.41 21.39
C THR A 165 -2.38 4.87 21.70
N VAL A 166 -1.36 5.44 21.05
CA VAL A 166 -0.99 6.85 21.26
C VAL A 166 -2.07 7.78 20.72
N GLY A 167 -2.69 7.44 19.60
CA GLY A 167 -3.79 8.20 19.01
C GLY A 167 -5.03 8.24 19.90
N LEU A 168 -5.39 7.12 20.53
CA LEU A 168 -6.47 7.06 21.50
C LEU A 168 -6.15 7.87 22.76
N ALA A 169 -4.93 7.74 23.30
CA ALA A 169 -4.49 8.52 24.45
C ALA A 169 -4.48 10.04 24.14
N LEU A 170 -4.03 10.43 22.95
CA LEU A 170 -4.07 11.81 22.47
C LEU A 170 -5.51 12.32 22.34
N SER A 171 -6.40 11.51 21.77
CA SER A 171 -7.82 11.87 21.61
C SER A 171 -8.52 12.01 22.96
N ALA A 172 -8.31 11.06 23.87
CA ALA A 172 -8.89 11.06 25.22
C ALA A 172 -8.33 12.20 26.10
N SER A 173 -7.02 12.46 26.05
CA SER A 173 -6.39 13.57 26.80
C SER A 173 -6.92 14.92 26.37
N GLY A 174 -7.15 15.12 25.07
CA GLY A 174 -7.71 16.36 24.54
C GLY A 174 -9.20 16.53 24.85
N PHE A 175 -9.96 15.43 24.76
CA PHE A 175 -11.35 15.39 25.24
C PHE A 175 -11.45 15.86 26.70
N MET A 176 -10.69 15.23 27.59
CA MET A 176 -10.67 15.58 29.01
C MET A 176 -10.14 17.01 29.22
N GLY A 177 -9.08 17.38 28.52
CA GLY A 177 -8.50 18.73 28.61
C GLY A 177 -9.51 19.84 28.31
N LEU A 178 -10.38 19.67 27.30
CA LEU A 178 -11.41 20.66 26.98
C LEU A 178 -12.49 20.77 28.06
N ILE A 179 -12.90 19.65 28.65
CA ILE A 179 -13.85 19.66 29.77
C ILE A 179 -13.24 20.43 30.95
N GLU A 180 -12.01 20.09 31.30
CA GLU A 180 -11.30 20.63 32.46
C GLU A 180 -10.95 22.12 32.31
N ILE A 181 -10.54 22.55 31.12
CA ILE A 181 -10.34 23.98 30.82
C ILE A 181 -11.68 24.71 30.92
N GLY A 182 -12.77 24.10 30.46
CA GLY A 182 -14.12 24.67 30.59
C GLY A 182 -14.56 24.82 32.04
N GLU A 183 -14.25 23.87 32.92
CA GLU A 183 -14.52 23.99 34.36
C GLU A 183 -13.69 25.09 35.02
N TRP A 184 -12.40 25.16 34.68
CA TRP A 184 -11.51 26.21 35.16
C TRP A 184 -11.97 27.61 34.73
N LEU A 185 -12.37 27.81 33.47
CA LEU A 185 -12.91 29.07 32.98
C LEU A 185 -14.19 29.51 33.69
N ARG A 186 -14.97 28.55 34.22
CA ARG A 186 -16.17 28.83 35.03
C ARG A 186 -15.87 29.11 36.50
N GLY A 187 -14.60 29.03 36.91
CA GLY A 187 -14.18 29.18 38.30
C GLY A 187 -14.48 27.97 39.19
N ALA A 188 -14.85 26.82 38.62
CA ALA A 188 -15.10 25.59 39.38
C ALA A 188 -13.79 24.89 39.83
N ARG A 189 -12.65 25.33 39.30
CA ARG A 189 -11.30 24.86 39.69
C ARG A 189 -10.40 26.02 40.06
N GLU A 190 -9.64 25.84 41.13
CA GLU A 190 -8.64 26.82 41.59
C GLU A 190 -7.36 26.80 40.74
N SER A 191 -7.02 25.66 40.15
CA SER A 191 -5.79 25.48 39.35
C SER A 191 -6.10 25.12 37.90
N PHE A 192 -5.29 25.65 36.98
CA PHE A 192 -5.34 25.31 35.56
C PHE A 192 -4.95 23.83 35.37
N PRO A 193 -5.64 23.06 34.50
CA PRO A 193 -5.37 21.63 34.29
C PRO A 193 -4.09 21.37 33.47
N VAL A 194 -2.94 21.82 33.96
CA VAL A 194 -1.63 21.71 33.28
C VAL A 194 -1.30 20.27 32.91
N GLY A 195 -1.63 19.29 33.77
CA GLY A 195 -1.34 17.88 33.53
C GLY A 195 -1.97 17.34 32.23
N PHE A 196 -3.25 17.65 31.98
CA PHE A 196 -3.93 17.24 30.74
C PHE A 196 -3.35 17.95 29.51
N LEU A 197 -3.03 19.24 29.64
CA LEU A 197 -2.37 19.99 28.57
C LEU A 197 -1.01 19.36 28.21
N LEU A 198 -0.18 19.05 29.20
CA LEU A 198 1.12 18.43 28.98
C LEU A 198 1.02 17.02 28.38
N MET A 199 0.05 16.21 28.84
CA MET A 199 -0.22 14.90 28.26
C MET A 199 -0.63 15.02 26.78
N HIS A 200 -1.46 16.01 26.46
CA HIS A 200 -1.92 16.25 25.10
C HIS A 200 -0.79 16.72 24.18
N VAL A 201 0.01 17.69 24.63
CA VAL A 201 1.21 18.16 23.91
C VAL A 201 2.22 17.03 23.73
N GLY A 202 2.44 16.21 24.77
CA GLY A 202 3.30 15.03 24.73
C GLY A 202 2.84 14.00 23.70
N GLY A 203 1.52 13.75 23.61
CA GLY A 203 0.93 12.86 22.61
C GLY A 203 1.15 13.34 21.17
N PHE A 204 1.04 14.65 20.91
CA PHE A 204 1.40 15.21 19.61
C PHE A 204 2.90 15.10 19.32
N ALA A 205 3.73 15.50 20.29
CA ALA A 205 5.19 15.43 20.17
C ALA A 205 5.66 14.02 19.86
N PHE A 206 5.02 12.98 20.42
CA PHE A 206 5.33 11.58 20.14
C PHE A 206 5.34 11.28 18.63
N PHE A 207 4.32 11.70 17.88
CA PHE A 207 4.23 11.41 16.45
C PHE A 207 5.34 12.06 15.61
N PHE A 208 5.97 13.13 16.12
CA PHE A 208 7.06 13.83 15.44
C PHE A 208 8.45 13.42 15.95
N VAL A 209 8.57 13.06 17.23
CA VAL A 209 9.84 12.74 17.90
C VAL A 209 10.16 11.26 17.84
N TYR A 210 9.17 10.39 18.00
CA TYR A 210 9.38 8.93 18.00
C TYR A 210 9.97 8.42 16.68
N PRO A 211 9.48 8.83 15.48
CA PRO A 211 10.04 8.32 14.24
C PRO A 211 11.54 8.62 14.02
N PRO A 212 12.04 9.87 14.13
CA PRO A 212 13.47 10.14 13.97
C PRO A 212 14.31 9.52 15.09
N LEU A 213 13.78 9.41 16.32
CA LEU A 213 14.44 8.70 17.41
C LEU A 213 14.59 7.20 17.10
N TYR A 214 13.53 6.57 16.59
CA TYR A 214 13.55 5.18 16.13
C TYR A 214 14.61 4.99 15.04
N ASP A 215 14.64 5.87 14.03
CA ASP A 215 15.60 5.80 12.92
C ASP A 215 17.05 6.03 13.41
N LEU A 216 17.26 6.88 14.42
CA LEU A 216 18.55 7.07 15.09
C LEU A 216 18.99 5.80 15.85
N ILE A 217 18.09 5.20 16.64
CA ILE A 217 18.39 3.97 17.39
C ILE A 217 18.70 2.82 16.44
N CYS A 218 17.93 2.66 15.35
CA CYS A 218 18.20 1.64 14.33
C CYS A 218 19.59 1.81 13.71
N ARG A 219 20.01 3.05 13.41
CA ARG A 219 21.36 3.36 12.93
C ARG A 219 22.44 3.01 13.95
N LEU A 220 22.26 3.38 15.22
CA LEU A 220 23.19 3.03 16.31
C LEU A 220 23.31 1.52 16.51
N CYS A 221 22.22 0.78 16.32
CA CYS A 221 22.19 -0.68 16.36
C CYS A 221 22.64 -1.35 15.06
N LYS A 222 23.14 -0.60 14.06
CA LYS A 222 23.57 -1.10 12.73
C LYS A 222 22.48 -1.89 12.00
N ARG A 223 21.21 -1.51 12.19
CA ARG A 223 20.03 -2.11 11.55
C ARG A 223 19.55 -1.23 10.39
N GLU A 224 20.42 -0.99 9.41
CA GLU A 224 20.08 -0.23 8.21
C GLU A 224 19.37 -1.13 7.19
N ARG A 225 18.46 -0.54 6.41
CA ARG A 225 17.88 -1.20 5.23
C ARG A 225 18.96 -1.32 4.15
N ARG A 226 18.79 -2.26 3.23
CA ARG A 226 19.69 -2.43 2.07
C ARG A 226 18.89 -2.56 0.79
N THR A 227 19.41 -2.02 -0.29
CA THR A 227 18.84 -2.25 -1.62
C THR A 227 19.47 -3.52 -2.18
N VAL A 228 18.67 -4.46 -2.66
CA VAL A 228 19.09 -5.72 -3.24
C VAL A 228 18.70 -5.71 -4.71
N LEU A 229 19.66 -5.96 -5.59
CA LEU A 229 19.46 -6.02 -7.03
C LEU A 229 19.21 -7.47 -7.43
N VAL A 230 17.99 -7.77 -7.86
CA VAL A 230 17.55 -9.11 -8.25
C VAL A 230 17.45 -9.15 -9.78
N PRO A 231 18.09 -10.11 -10.46
CA PRO A 231 17.90 -10.32 -11.89
C PRO A 231 16.42 -10.52 -12.21
N TRP A 232 15.96 -9.99 -13.34
CA TRP A 232 14.55 -10.06 -13.74
C TRP A 232 14.04 -11.51 -13.84
N GLU A 233 14.91 -12.45 -14.21
CA GLU A 233 14.62 -13.88 -14.34
C GLU A 233 14.67 -14.65 -13.01
N ASP A 234 14.97 -13.96 -11.90
CA ASP A 234 14.87 -14.48 -10.54
C ASP A 234 13.66 -13.90 -9.79
N VAL A 235 13.03 -12.84 -10.31
CA VAL A 235 11.94 -12.17 -9.60
C VAL A 235 10.73 -13.08 -9.52
N VAL A 236 10.22 -13.27 -8.31
CA VAL A 236 9.03 -14.10 -8.10
C VAL A 236 7.78 -13.25 -8.19
N ALA A 237 6.83 -13.70 -8.99
CA ALA A 237 5.52 -13.12 -9.14
C ALA A 237 4.48 -14.19 -8.84
N VAL A 238 3.60 -13.92 -7.89
CA VAL A 238 2.58 -14.87 -7.45
C VAL A 238 1.21 -14.20 -7.37
N CYS A 239 0.20 -14.94 -7.79
CA CYS A 239 -1.19 -14.59 -7.63
C CYS A 239 -1.79 -15.51 -6.56
N GLY A 240 -2.29 -14.95 -5.47
CA GLY A 240 -2.89 -15.71 -4.38
C GLY A 240 -4.34 -15.31 -4.14
N PHE A 241 -5.23 -16.29 -4.16
CA PHE A 241 -6.54 -16.19 -3.52
C PHE A 241 -6.38 -16.59 -2.07
N ASN A 242 -6.45 -15.62 -1.16
CA ASN A 242 -6.29 -15.87 0.27
C ASN A 242 -7.47 -15.29 1.07
N PRO A 243 -7.96 -16.02 2.10
CA PRO A 243 -8.82 -15.41 3.11
C PRO A 243 -8.02 -14.35 3.88
N SER A 244 -8.59 -13.16 4.03
CA SER A 244 -8.09 -12.14 4.94
C SER A 244 -8.35 -12.61 6.38
N LEU A 245 -7.31 -12.78 7.18
CA LEU A 245 -7.42 -13.27 8.55
C LEU A 245 -7.43 -12.10 9.54
N GLY A 246 -8.52 -11.94 10.29
CA GLY A 246 -8.60 -11.09 11.48
C GLY A 246 -8.43 -11.92 12.77
N PRO A 247 -8.35 -11.27 13.95
CA PRO A 247 -8.29 -12.00 15.22
C PRO A 247 -9.51 -12.91 15.41
N GLY A 248 -9.32 -14.22 15.19
CA GLY A 248 -10.34 -15.25 15.38
C GLY A 248 -11.37 -15.42 14.25
N ALA A 249 -11.25 -14.71 13.12
CA ALA A 249 -12.21 -14.82 12.02
C ALA A 249 -11.62 -14.54 10.63
N ILE A 250 -12.22 -15.12 9.60
CA ILE A 250 -11.99 -14.70 8.21
C ILE A 250 -12.78 -13.42 7.98
N THR A 251 -12.08 -12.35 7.62
CA THR A 251 -12.61 -10.99 7.44
C THR A 251 -12.93 -10.66 5.98
N GLY A 252 -12.56 -11.53 5.05
CA GLY A 252 -12.85 -11.37 3.63
C GLY A 252 -12.09 -12.38 2.79
N PHE A 253 -12.36 -12.39 1.49
CA PHE A 253 -11.62 -13.14 0.49
C PHE A 253 -11.17 -12.18 -0.59
N GLY A 254 -9.93 -12.33 -1.05
CA GLY A 254 -9.38 -11.45 -2.07
C GLY A 254 -8.31 -12.13 -2.91
N TRP A 255 -8.30 -11.74 -4.19
CA TRP A 255 -7.20 -12.04 -5.10
C TRP A 255 -6.12 -10.98 -4.94
N ASN A 256 -4.89 -11.42 -4.73
CA ASN A 256 -3.73 -10.55 -4.58
C ASN A 256 -2.65 -10.94 -5.57
N PHE A 257 -2.04 -9.94 -6.20
CA PHE A 257 -0.78 -10.07 -6.93
C PHE A 257 0.36 -9.66 -6.02
N ALA A 258 1.43 -10.44 -6.00
CA ALA A 258 2.63 -10.12 -5.26
C ALA A 258 3.88 -10.25 -6.13
N LEU A 259 4.75 -9.25 -6.05
CA LEU A 259 6.07 -9.22 -6.68
C LEU A 259 7.12 -9.21 -5.57
N LEU A 260 7.94 -10.25 -5.52
CA LEU A 260 8.75 -10.59 -4.36
C LEU A 260 10.19 -10.95 -4.77
N PRO A 261 11.21 -10.54 -4.01
CA PRO A 261 12.55 -11.06 -4.16
C PRO A 261 12.66 -12.43 -3.45
N PRO A 262 13.04 -13.52 -4.14
CA PRO A 262 13.26 -14.80 -3.48
C PRO A 262 14.45 -14.73 -2.51
N ASP A 263 14.46 -15.58 -1.50
CA ASP A 263 15.62 -15.81 -0.64
C ASP A 263 16.52 -16.90 -1.27
N PRO A 264 17.77 -16.55 -1.69
CA PRO A 264 18.67 -17.52 -2.32
C PRO A 264 19.08 -18.67 -1.39
N GLU A 265 19.11 -18.44 -0.08
CA GLU A 265 19.51 -19.47 0.90
C GLU A 265 18.35 -20.38 1.27
N ARG A 266 17.10 -19.91 1.13
CA ARG A 266 15.89 -20.60 1.60
C ARG A 266 14.85 -20.67 0.49
N PRO A 267 14.85 -21.77 -0.30
CA PRO A 267 13.84 -21.99 -1.33
C PRO A 267 12.41 -21.85 -0.79
N GLY A 268 11.60 -21.08 -1.51
CA GLY A 268 10.19 -20.81 -1.17
C GLY A 268 9.98 -19.72 -0.12
N TYR A 269 11.04 -19.10 0.40
CA TYR A 269 10.96 -17.89 1.23
C TYR A 269 11.39 -16.65 0.44
N THR A 270 11.06 -15.48 0.97
CA THR A 270 11.40 -14.18 0.38
C THR A 270 12.23 -13.35 1.34
N LEU A 271 12.98 -12.39 0.79
CA LEU A 271 13.78 -11.50 1.63
C LEU A 271 12.87 -10.66 2.55
N PRO A 272 13.26 -10.46 3.83
CA PRO A 272 12.41 -9.79 4.82
C PRO A 272 12.02 -8.37 4.43
N GLY A 273 10.74 -8.04 4.58
CA GLY A 273 10.23 -6.67 4.40
C GLY A 273 10.27 -6.15 2.96
N ALA A 274 10.58 -7.00 1.98
CA ALA A 274 10.71 -6.62 0.59
C ALA A 274 9.59 -7.16 -0.29
N GLY A 275 9.31 -6.44 -1.36
CA GLY A 275 8.25 -6.77 -2.33
C GLY A 275 6.97 -5.96 -2.11
N ILE A 276 5.99 -6.23 -2.96
CA ILE A 276 4.68 -5.56 -2.95
C ILE A 276 3.59 -6.60 -3.05
N ILE A 277 2.47 -6.37 -2.35
CA ILE A 277 1.26 -7.18 -2.43
C ILE A 277 0.11 -6.22 -2.66
N VAL A 278 -0.64 -6.42 -3.74
CA VAL A 278 -1.78 -5.59 -4.12
C VAL A 278 -2.98 -6.44 -4.48
N SER A 279 -4.19 -5.91 -4.25
CA SER A 279 -5.42 -6.57 -4.67
C SER A 279 -5.66 -6.37 -6.16
N VAL A 280 -6.10 -7.42 -6.86
CA VAL A 280 -6.23 -7.43 -8.34
C VAL A 280 -7.60 -7.91 -8.82
N GLY A 281 -8.60 -7.99 -7.95
CA GLY A 281 -10.01 -8.27 -8.31
C GLY A 281 -10.32 -9.67 -8.87
N GLY A 282 -9.31 -10.44 -9.29
CA GLY A 282 -9.44 -11.78 -9.85
C GLY A 282 -8.13 -12.29 -10.46
N LEU A 283 -8.09 -13.57 -10.83
CA LEU A 283 -6.97 -14.14 -11.58
C LEU A 283 -6.71 -13.43 -12.91
N PRO A 284 -7.72 -13.07 -13.74
CA PRO A 284 -7.48 -12.31 -14.96
C PRO A 284 -6.81 -10.96 -14.68
N GLY A 285 -7.14 -10.31 -13.56
CA GLY A 285 -6.51 -9.06 -13.18
C GLY A 285 -5.06 -9.24 -12.74
N ALA A 286 -4.74 -10.34 -12.05
CA ALA A 286 -3.36 -10.68 -11.72
C ALA A 286 -2.49 -10.93 -12.97
N LEU A 287 -3.04 -11.67 -13.94
CA LEU A 287 -2.37 -11.93 -15.22
C LEU A 287 -2.17 -10.63 -16.01
N SER A 288 -3.18 -9.74 -16.01
CA SER A 288 -3.11 -8.43 -16.65
C SER A 288 -2.02 -7.54 -16.04
N GLN A 289 -1.94 -7.51 -14.70
CA GLN A 289 -0.91 -6.77 -13.96
C GLN A 289 0.48 -7.33 -14.22
N TRP A 290 0.61 -8.66 -14.30
CA TRP A 290 1.88 -9.31 -14.63
C TRP A 290 2.33 -8.99 -16.05
N GLU A 291 1.44 -9.12 -17.04
CA GLU A 291 1.74 -8.73 -18.43
C GLU A 291 2.12 -7.27 -18.54
N TYR A 292 1.45 -6.37 -17.80
CA TYR A 292 1.81 -4.97 -17.76
C TYR A 292 3.29 -4.76 -17.35
N ILE A 293 3.71 -5.39 -16.26
CA ILE A 293 5.09 -5.29 -15.75
C ILE A 293 6.07 -5.97 -16.71
N ARG A 294 5.74 -7.16 -17.23
CA ARG A 294 6.58 -7.91 -18.18
C ARG A 294 6.78 -7.13 -19.48
N ARG A 295 5.72 -6.61 -20.09
CA ARG A 295 5.79 -5.80 -21.33
C ARG A 295 6.63 -4.55 -21.12
N PHE A 296 6.53 -3.87 -19.98
CA PHE A 296 7.45 -2.78 -19.66
C PHE A 296 8.92 -3.23 -19.68
N MET A 297 9.23 -4.36 -19.02
CA MET A 297 10.59 -4.87 -18.91
C MET A 297 11.17 -5.38 -20.24
N GLU A 298 10.34 -5.92 -21.14
CA GLU A 298 10.80 -6.60 -22.34
C GLU A 298 10.59 -5.79 -23.63
N GLU A 299 9.41 -5.19 -23.78
CA GLU A 299 8.98 -4.50 -25.00
C GLU A 299 9.14 -2.97 -24.86
N GLY A 300 9.09 -2.46 -23.63
CA GLY A 300 9.29 -1.04 -23.29
C GLY A 300 7.98 -0.29 -23.05
N VAL A 301 8.09 1.04 -22.95
CA VAL A 301 6.97 1.92 -22.58
C VAL A 301 5.83 1.88 -23.59
N ASP A 302 6.13 1.76 -24.88
CA ASP A 302 5.13 1.74 -25.96
C ASP A 302 4.17 0.54 -25.90
N ALA A 303 4.60 -0.56 -25.26
CA ALA A 303 3.81 -1.78 -25.12
C ALA A 303 2.85 -1.74 -23.90
N THR A 304 2.87 -0.65 -23.12
CA THR A 304 2.11 -0.54 -21.88
C THR A 304 1.11 0.60 -21.93
N THR A 305 -0.10 0.35 -21.42
CA THR A 305 -1.12 1.40 -21.31
C THR A 305 -0.68 2.48 -20.33
N THR A 306 -0.89 3.76 -20.64
CA THR A 306 -0.61 4.83 -19.66
C THR A 306 -1.57 4.67 -18.49
N ALA A 307 -1.06 4.48 -17.28
CA ALA A 307 -1.92 4.35 -16.11
C ALA A 307 -2.75 5.63 -15.91
N ALA A 308 -4.05 5.46 -15.71
CA ALA A 308 -4.92 6.56 -15.33
C ALA A 308 -4.50 7.06 -13.94
N ARG A 309 -4.08 8.32 -13.83
CA ARG A 309 -3.78 8.95 -12.53
C ARG A 309 -5.07 9.36 -11.83
N GLU A 310 -5.78 8.38 -11.25
CA GLU A 310 -7.12 8.55 -10.67
C GLU A 310 -7.15 9.23 -9.29
N TRP A 311 -6.09 9.96 -8.92
CA TRP A 311 -5.83 10.37 -7.53
C TRP A 311 -5.59 11.88 -7.34
N GLY A 312 -5.87 12.71 -8.36
CA GLY A 312 -5.71 14.18 -8.31
C GLY A 312 -7.02 14.98 -8.36
N VAL A 313 -6.94 16.30 -8.12
CA VAL A 313 -8.11 17.20 -8.17
C VAL A 313 -8.66 17.31 -9.59
N GLU A 314 -7.79 17.38 -10.60
CA GLU A 314 -8.20 17.45 -12.01
C GLU A 314 -9.01 16.23 -12.42
N TRP A 315 -8.57 15.03 -12.01
CA TRP A 315 -9.31 13.80 -12.27
C TRP A 315 -10.67 13.83 -11.58
N TYR A 316 -10.74 14.29 -10.32
CA TYR A 316 -11.99 14.41 -9.59
C TYR A 316 -12.97 15.38 -10.28
N ASP A 317 -12.48 16.53 -10.73
CA ASP A 317 -13.30 17.52 -11.43
C ASP A 317 -13.82 16.97 -12.77
N ALA A 318 -12.97 16.25 -13.51
CA ALA A 318 -13.39 15.56 -14.73
C ALA A 318 -14.41 14.43 -14.45
N TYR A 319 -14.23 13.67 -13.38
CA TYR A 319 -15.15 12.61 -12.96
C TYR A 319 -16.52 13.18 -12.56
N VAL A 320 -16.55 14.26 -11.78
CA VAL A 320 -17.79 14.97 -11.41
C VAL A 320 -18.48 15.53 -12.65
N ALA A 321 -17.74 16.06 -13.63
CA ALA A 321 -18.28 16.55 -14.88
C ALA A 321 -18.89 15.42 -15.74
N ARG A 322 -18.22 14.27 -15.87
CA ARG A 322 -18.76 13.09 -16.56
C ARG A 322 -20.05 12.59 -15.92
N GLU A 323 -20.07 12.47 -14.58
CA GLU A 323 -21.26 12.03 -13.87
C GLU A 323 -22.43 13.02 -14.03
N LYS A 324 -22.14 14.33 -14.05
CA LYS A 324 -23.15 15.36 -14.32
C LYS A 324 -23.73 15.21 -15.72
N ALA A 325 -22.87 15.10 -16.74
CA ALA A 325 -23.28 14.95 -18.13
C ALA A 325 -24.13 13.68 -18.34
N GLU A 326 -23.76 12.58 -17.70
CA GLU A 326 -24.51 11.32 -17.77
C GLU A 326 -25.90 11.44 -17.09
N CYS A 327 -25.98 12.14 -15.95
CA CYS A 327 -27.26 12.40 -15.30
C CYS A 327 -28.16 13.33 -16.14
N GLU A 328 -27.58 14.33 -16.82
CA GLU A 328 -28.31 15.21 -17.74
C GLU A 328 -28.81 14.43 -18.97
N ARG A 329 -27.96 13.57 -19.55
CA ARG A 329 -28.31 12.68 -20.69
C ARG A 329 -29.46 11.73 -20.35
N THR A 330 -29.47 11.19 -19.14
CA THR A 330 -30.48 10.25 -18.65
C THR A 330 -31.67 10.92 -17.96
N ASN A 331 -31.66 12.25 -17.84
CA ASN A 331 -32.63 13.06 -17.11
C ASN A 331 -32.86 12.62 -15.64
N ASP A 332 -31.84 12.04 -15.00
CA ASP A 332 -31.90 11.56 -13.60
C ASP A 332 -31.32 12.58 -12.62
N SER A 333 -32.11 13.61 -12.30
CA SER A 333 -31.73 14.63 -11.30
C SER A 333 -31.56 14.06 -9.89
N ALA A 334 -32.20 12.92 -9.58
CA ALA A 334 -32.12 12.30 -8.26
C ALA A 334 -30.77 11.60 -8.06
N ARG A 335 -30.25 10.92 -9.09
CA ARG A 335 -28.88 10.36 -9.10
C ARG A 335 -27.85 11.44 -8.87
N TRP A 336 -27.95 12.58 -9.55
CA TRP A 336 -27.04 13.71 -9.34
C TRP A 336 -27.06 14.22 -7.88
N ARG A 337 -28.25 14.40 -7.29
CA ARG A 337 -28.39 14.82 -5.88
C ARG A 337 -27.78 13.79 -4.92
N ARG A 338 -27.99 12.49 -5.15
CA ARG A 338 -27.39 11.42 -4.33
C ARG A 338 -25.87 11.42 -4.44
N PHE A 339 -25.35 11.51 -5.67
CA PHE A 339 -23.92 11.59 -5.94
C PHE A 339 -23.26 12.78 -5.24
N ARG A 340 -23.79 14.00 -5.43
CA ARG A 340 -23.24 15.22 -4.81
C ARG A 340 -23.27 15.17 -3.29
N ARG A 341 -24.34 14.65 -2.70
CA ARG A 341 -24.45 14.48 -1.25
C ARG A 341 -23.41 13.50 -0.73
N LYS A 342 -23.27 12.32 -1.38
CA LYS A 342 -22.25 11.33 -1.01
C LYS A 342 -20.85 11.93 -1.07
N ARG A 343 -20.49 12.60 -2.16
CA ARG A 343 -19.16 13.23 -2.33
C ARG A 343 -18.89 14.36 -1.34
N LEU A 344 -19.92 15.11 -0.93
CA LEU A 344 -19.81 16.11 0.13
C LEU A 344 -19.53 15.45 1.49
N TRP A 345 -20.28 14.39 1.84
CA TRP A 345 -20.10 13.63 3.09
C TRP A 345 -18.72 12.99 3.19
N GLU A 346 -18.19 12.49 2.08
CA GLU A 346 -16.85 11.91 1.99
C GLU A 346 -15.74 12.96 2.00
N HIS A 347 -16.06 14.26 1.92
CA HIS A 347 -15.08 15.32 1.69
C HIS A 347 -14.20 15.05 0.46
N ALA A 348 -14.80 14.51 -0.61
CA ALA A 348 -14.06 13.90 -1.72
C ALA A 348 -13.07 14.86 -2.40
N ARG A 349 -13.43 16.13 -2.60
CA ARG A 349 -12.49 17.11 -3.19
C ARG A 349 -11.23 17.28 -2.33
N PHE A 350 -11.38 17.38 -1.01
CA PHE A 350 -10.25 17.46 -0.09
C PHE A 350 -9.44 16.15 -0.12
N ALA A 351 -10.11 15.01 -0.18
CA ALA A 351 -9.44 13.72 -0.26
C ALA A 351 -8.55 13.57 -1.49
N HIS A 352 -9.02 14.01 -2.66
CA HIS A 352 -8.22 14.04 -3.89
C HIS A 352 -7.07 15.03 -3.80
N TRP A 353 -7.32 16.26 -3.32
CA TRP A 353 -6.25 17.26 -3.11
C TRP A 353 -5.15 16.76 -2.17
N TYR A 354 -5.53 16.15 -1.05
CA TYR A 354 -4.58 15.68 -0.07
C TYR A 354 -3.85 14.41 -0.53
N THR A 355 -4.52 13.57 -1.31
CA THR A 355 -3.87 12.44 -1.97
C THR A 355 -2.81 12.92 -2.96
N GLU A 356 -3.11 13.93 -3.76
CA GLU A 356 -2.15 14.55 -4.64
C GLU A 356 -0.94 15.12 -3.86
N TYR A 357 -1.20 15.80 -2.74
CA TYR A 357 -0.14 16.24 -1.82
C TYR A 357 0.71 15.08 -1.30
N ARG A 358 0.11 13.95 -0.92
CA ARG A 358 0.84 12.74 -0.48
C ARG A 358 1.76 12.21 -1.58
N MET A 359 1.25 12.11 -2.79
CA MET A 359 2.02 11.62 -3.94
C MET A 359 3.23 12.52 -4.24
N LYS A 360 3.06 13.85 -4.12
CA LYS A 360 4.14 14.82 -4.40
C LYS A 360 5.13 15.03 -3.24
N HIS A 361 4.70 14.92 -1.98
CA HIS A 361 5.50 15.38 -0.83
C HIS A 361 5.73 14.34 0.27
N ILE A 362 4.90 13.29 0.37
CA ILE A 362 5.01 12.28 1.44
C ILE A 362 5.67 11.01 0.92
N LEU A 363 5.17 10.48 -0.21
CA LEU A 363 5.71 9.28 -0.83
C LEU A 363 7.20 9.38 -1.19
N PRO A 364 7.71 10.51 -1.72
CA PRO A 364 9.15 10.65 -2.02
C PRO A 364 10.06 10.58 -0.79
N LYS A 365 9.54 10.83 0.41
CA LYS A 365 10.32 10.74 1.67
C LYS A 365 10.68 9.30 2.05
N ALA A 366 10.08 8.31 1.40
CA ALA A 366 10.34 6.90 1.66
C ALA A 366 11.72 6.44 1.18
N VAL A 367 12.38 7.21 0.32
CA VAL A 367 13.71 6.91 -0.21
C VAL A 367 14.69 8.05 0.06
N PRO A 368 15.99 7.76 0.21
CA PRO A 368 17.03 8.77 0.17
C PRO A 368 17.03 9.56 -1.15
N ARG A 369 17.51 10.81 -1.11
CA ARG A 369 17.49 11.72 -2.27
C ARG A 369 18.24 11.16 -3.49
N ASP A 370 19.38 10.49 -3.25
CA ASP A 370 20.24 9.96 -4.32
C ASP A 370 20.04 8.44 -4.51
N TRP A 371 18.93 7.89 -4.03
CA TRP A 371 18.67 6.46 -4.10
C TRP A 371 18.63 5.98 -5.57
N LEU A 372 19.58 5.10 -5.90
CA LEU A 372 19.77 4.50 -7.22
C LEU A 372 20.01 5.50 -8.36
N ALA A 373 20.41 6.75 -8.08
CA ALA A 373 20.57 7.77 -9.12
C ALA A 373 21.54 7.36 -10.25
N GLU A 374 22.64 6.68 -9.92
CA GLU A 374 23.59 6.17 -10.91
C GLU A 374 23.12 4.88 -11.59
N TRP A 375 22.54 3.96 -10.81
CA TRP A 375 22.05 2.68 -11.32
C TRP A 375 20.88 2.87 -12.30
N SER A 376 20.04 3.88 -12.08
CA SER A 376 18.89 4.23 -12.93
C SER A 376 19.25 4.92 -14.26
N LYS A 377 20.52 5.22 -14.52
CA LYS A 377 20.91 5.86 -15.80
C LYS A 377 20.77 4.90 -16.98
N PRO A 378 20.33 5.39 -18.15
CA PRO A 378 20.22 4.58 -19.36
C PRO A 378 21.59 4.05 -19.78
N LEU A 379 21.61 2.79 -20.21
CA LEU A 379 22.75 2.09 -20.76
C LEU A 379 22.80 2.17 -22.30
N PRO A 380 23.99 2.21 -22.91
CA PRO A 380 24.15 2.01 -24.35
C PRO A 380 23.58 0.67 -24.81
N LYS A 381 23.01 0.63 -26.03
CA LYS A 381 22.39 -0.59 -26.60
C LYS A 381 23.29 -1.82 -26.61
N SER A 382 24.61 -1.62 -26.72
CA SER A 382 25.60 -2.71 -26.67
C SER A 382 25.73 -3.38 -25.30
N GLN A 383 25.32 -2.70 -24.23
CA GLN A 383 25.39 -3.18 -22.85
C GLN A 383 24.03 -3.68 -22.32
N TRP A 384 23.01 -3.77 -23.18
CA TRP A 384 21.70 -4.25 -22.76
C TRP A 384 21.76 -5.74 -22.45
N ALA A 385 21.27 -6.11 -21.27
CA ALA A 385 21.11 -7.49 -20.88
C ALA A 385 20.09 -8.17 -21.80
N LYS A 386 20.42 -9.37 -22.27
CA LYS A 386 19.55 -10.19 -23.12
C LYS A 386 18.85 -11.25 -22.27
N PRO A 387 17.63 -11.68 -22.65
CA PRO A 387 16.97 -12.80 -22.00
C PRO A 387 17.83 -14.07 -22.13
N SER A 388 17.73 -14.97 -21.15
CA SER A 388 18.35 -16.28 -21.25
C SER A 388 17.76 -17.12 -22.39
N GLN A 389 18.51 -18.12 -22.82
CA GLN A 389 18.06 -19.07 -23.84
C GLN A 389 16.78 -19.79 -23.40
N ALA A 390 16.72 -20.21 -22.13
CA ALA A 390 15.55 -20.90 -21.57
C ALA A 390 14.29 -20.03 -21.62
N VAL A 391 14.38 -18.75 -21.25
CA VAL A 391 13.24 -17.81 -21.35
C VAL A 391 12.80 -17.62 -22.79
N THR A 392 13.75 -17.51 -23.72
CA THR A 392 13.46 -17.32 -25.15
C THR A 392 12.74 -18.54 -25.73
N GLU A 393 13.27 -19.74 -25.50
CA GLU A 393 12.70 -21.01 -25.98
C GLU A 393 11.31 -21.28 -25.39
N LEU A 394 11.16 -21.11 -24.07
CA LEU A 394 9.85 -21.26 -23.41
C LEU A 394 8.83 -20.23 -23.90
N SER A 395 9.25 -18.98 -24.14
CA SER A 395 8.37 -17.95 -24.69
C SER A 395 7.87 -18.29 -26.08
N GLU A 396 8.70 -18.88 -26.93
CA GLU A 396 8.30 -19.34 -28.27
C GLU A 396 7.30 -20.51 -28.19
N HIS A 397 7.57 -21.50 -27.34
CA HIS A 397 6.64 -22.61 -27.10
C HIS A 397 5.29 -22.15 -26.58
N LEU A 398 5.27 -21.20 -25.64
CA LEU A 398 4.05 -20.62 -25.09
C LEU A 398 3.26 -19.86 -26.15
N ARG A 399 3.91 -18.99 -26.96
CA ARG A 399 3.24 -18.31 -28.08
C ARG A 399 2.61 -19.28 -29.06
N ALA A 400 3.29 -20.39 -29.37
CA ALA A 400 2.73 -21.42 -30.22
C ALA A 400 1.53 -22.15 -29.56
N ALA A 401 1.55 -22.33 -28.24
CA ALA A 401 0.43 -22.91 -27.50
C ALA A 401 -0.79 -21.98 -27.44
N TYR A 402 -0.57 -20.68 -27.25
CA TYR A 402 -1.62 -19.66 -27.28
C TYR A 402 -2.32 -19.57 -28.65
N GLN A 403 -1.55 -19.69 -29.74
CA GLN A 403 -2.12 -19.79 -31.08
C GLN A 403 -3.02 -21.02 -31.28
N ARG A 404 -2.85 -22.08 -30.47
CA ARG A 404 -3.73 -23.26 -30.46
C ARG A 404 -4.93 -23.11 -29.51
N GLY A 405 -5.07 -21.98 -28.82
CA GLY A 405 -6.16 -21.71 -27.87
C GLY A 405 -5.94 -22.30 -26.47
N GLU A 406 -4.75 -22.80 -26.16
CA GLU A 406 -4.39 -23.27 -24.82
C GLU A 406 -4.17 -22.06 -23.89
N LYS A 407 -4.58 -22.12 -22.63
CA LYS A 407 -4.42 -20.99 -21.67
C LYS A 407 -3.29 -21.24 -20.68
N PHE A 408 -2.58 -20.19 -20.29
CA PHE A 408 -1.44 -20.27 -19.36
C PHE A 408 -1.77 -21.09 -18.10
N VAL A 409 -2.89 -20.78 -17.45
CA VAL A 409 -3.33 -21.39 -16.17
C VAL A 409 -3.68 -22.88 -16.28
N GLU A 410 -3.93 -23.39 -17.49
CA GLU A 410 -4.32 -24.77 -17.75
C GLU A 410 -3.12 -25.67 -18.12
N MET A 411 -1.93 -25.08 -18.32
CA MET A 411 -0.79 -25.79 -18.88
C MET A 411 0.00 -26.63 -17.86
N GLY A 412 -0.03 -26.25 -16.59
CA GLY A 412 0.76 -26.86 -15.52
C GLY A 412 2.25 -26.50 -15.62
N ASP A 413 3.11 -27.28 -14.97
CA ASP A 413 4.57 -27.05 -14.95
C ASP A 413 5.15 -26.91 -16.39
N ILE A 414 5.37 -25.66 -16.82
CA ILE A 414 5.75 -25.29 -18.20
C ILE A 414 7.11 -25.87 -18.56
N GLU A 415 8.06 -25.83 -17.62
CA GLU A 415 9.41 -26.38 -17.80
C GLU A 415 9.34 -27.87 -18.14
N LYS A 416 8.56 -28.64 -17.35
CA LYS A 416 8.37 -30.07 -17.59
C LYS A 416 7.59 -30.34 -18.88
N ARG A 417 6.56 -29.54 -19.18
CA ARG A 417 5.69 -29.74 -20.34
C ARG A 417 6.47 -29.63 -21.66
N PHE A 418 7.37 -28.66 -21.75
CA PHE A 418 8.16 -28.42 -22.96
C PHE A 418 9.57 -29.04 -22.89
N GLY A 419 9.95 -29.64 -21.76
CA GLY A 419 11.23 -30.35 -21.62
C GLY A 419 12.45 -29.43 -21.59
N VAL A 420 12.26 -28.17 -21.19
CA VAL A 420 13.35 -27.17 -21.11
C VAL A 420 13.92 -27.19 -19.70
N ASP A 421 15.23 -27.48 -19.58
CA ASP A 421 15.93 -27.44 -18.30
C ASP A 421 16.34 -25.99 -17.99
N VAL A 422 15.72 -25.42 -16.96
CA VAL A 422 16.02 -24.06 -16.50
C VAL A 422 17.15 -24.13 -15.47
N PRO A 423 18.32 -23.52 -15.74
CA PRO A 423 19.39 -23.49 -14.75
C PRO A 423 18.90 -22.82 -13.48
N LYS A 424 19.11 -23.47 -12.32
CA LYS A 424 18.83 -22.83 -11.03
C LYS A 424 19.67 -21.55 -10.90
N ALA A 425 19.07 -20.50 -10.37
CA ALA A 425 19.74 -19.24 -10.08
C ALA A 425 21.07 -19.52 -9.35
N PRO A 426 22.23 -19.13 -9.93
CA PRO A 426 23.54 -19.54 -9.43
C PRO A 426 23.99 -18.76 -8.19
N HIS A 427 23.17 -17.84 -7.69
CA HIS A 427 23.58 -16.84 -6.72
C HIS A 427 23.48 -17.34 -5.28
N ALA A 428 24.62 -17.40 -4.58
CA ALA A 428 24.64 -17.54 -3.12
C ALA A 428 24.09 -16.28 -2.42
N SER A 429 24.17 -15.11 -3.07
CA SER A 429 23.57 -13.85 -2.62
C SER A 429 23.45 -12.86 -3.79
N TYR A 430 22.50 -11.92 -3.68
CA TYR A 430 22.32 -10.85 -4.65
C TYR A 430 23.24 -9.65 -4.37
N PRO A 431 23.65 -8.89 -5.41
CA PRO A 431 24.34 -7.61 -5.22
C PRO A 431 23.53 -6.66 -4.33
N THR A 432 24.20 -6.01 -3.38
CA THR A 432 23.56 -5.10 -2.44
C THR A 432 24.17 -3.70 -2.48
N LEU A 433 23.31 -2.69 -2.37
CA LEU A 433 23.68 -1.28 -2.27
C LEU A 433 23.18 -0.71 -0.93
N PRO A 434 23.91 0.25 -0.33
CA PRO A 434 23.46 0.89 0.89
C PRO A 434 22.15 1.66 0.67
N PHE A 435 21.25 1.63 1.65
CA PHE A 435 20.04 2.46 1.68
C PHE A 435 20.20 3.49 2.79
N ARG A 436 20.83 4.62 2.46
CA ARG A 436 21.22 5.67 3.42
C ARG A 436 20.65 7.02 3.07
#